data_AF-A0A0F9KIV7-F1
#
_entry.id   AF-A0A0F9KIV7-F1
#
_cell.length_a   1.000
_cell.length_b   1.000
_cell.length_c   1.000
_cell.angle_alpha   90.00
_cell.angle_beta   90.00
_cell.angle_gamma   90.00
#
_symmetry.space_group_name_H-M   'P 1'
#
loop_
_entity.id
_entity.type
_entity.pdbx_description
1 polymer ?
#
loop_
_entity_poly.entity_id
_entity_poly.type
_entity_poly.pdbx_seq_one_letter_code
_entity_poly.pdbx_strand_id
1 'polypeptide(L)'
;RVGIHMKEYKNKFPVIIVGGTAKDFLGEYMAGGIIIVLGLKSLPDGSVVENKQPICGNELGTGIHRGSIFLRTDENLEDKLGVGAKISEYGENENAKITSFLIEYCKTFNVPIELVSNKSFQVIKPISKRPFGGTYCAQLI
;
A
#
# COMPACT_ATOMS: atom_id res chain seq x y z
N ARG A 1 11.56 3.16 3.36
CA ARG A 1 11.53 1.69 3.25
C ARG A 1 10.53 1.04 4.23
N VAL A 2 9.29 1.54 4.30
CA VAL A 2 8.25 0.92 5.15
C VAL A 2 7.81 -0.38 4.48
N GLY A 3 7.66 -1.47 5.23
CA GLY A 3 7.22 -2.76 4.69
C GLY A 3 8.27 -3.53 3.90
N ILE A 4 9.56 -3.21 4.04
CA ILE A 4 10.64 -3.97 3.40
C ILE A 4 10.61 -5.43 3.87
N HIS A 5 10.67 -6.39 2.94
CA HIS A 5 10.61 -7.83 3.22
C HIS A 5 9.39 -8.27 4.06
N MET A 6 8.29 -7.53 4.02
CA MET A 6 7.04 -7.92 4.66
C MET A 6 6.52 -9.23 4.07
N LYS A 7 6.27 -10.24 4.91
CA LYS A 7 5.96 -11.62 4.50
C LYS A 7 4.75 -12.16 5.23
N GLU A 8 3.86 -12.79 4.49
CA GLU A 8 2.79 -13.62 5.07
C GLU A 8 3.25 -15.08 5.16
N TYR A 9 2.82 -15.78 6.22
CA TYR A 9 3.13 -17.21 6.38
C TYR A 9 2.08 -17.90 7.23
N LYS A 10 1.44 -18.93 6.66
CA LYS A 10 0.31 -19.65 7.28
C LYS A 10 -0.79 -18.67 7.70
N ASN A 11 -1.13 -18.64 8.98
CA ASN A 11 -2.11 -17.74 9.58
C ASN A 11 -1.55 -16.36 9.95
N LYS A 12 -0.26 -16.09 9.69
CA LYS A 12 0.35 -14.79 9.93
C LYS A 12 0.16 -13.89 8.71
N PHE A 13 -0.73 -12.93 8.84
CA PHE A 13 -1.06 -11.96 7.81
C PHE A 13 -0.72 -10.55 8.33
N PRO A 14 0.45 -10.00 7.97
CA PRO A 14 0.84 -8.69 8.47
C PRO A 14 0.03 -7.59 7.78
N VAL A 15 -0.38 -6.59 8.54
CA VAL A 15 -1.08 -5.40 8.04
C VAL A 15 -0.40 -4.16 8.61
N ILE A 16 -0.12 -3.18 7.77
CA ILE A 16 0.45 -1.89 8.17
C ILE A 16 -0.49 -0.79 7.66
N ILE A 17 -0.88 0.12 8.54
CA ILE A 17 -1.64 1.32 8.17
C ILE A 17 -0.81 2.54 8.54
N VAL A 18 -0.54 3.39 7.56
CA VAL A 18 0.20 4.63 7.71
C VAL A 18 -0.79 5.77 7.56
N GLY A 19 -1.03 6.48 8.67
CA GLY A 19 -1.91 7.65 8.67
C GLY A 19 -1.42 8.76 7.75
N GLY A 20 -0.11 8.98 7.70
CA GLY A 20 0.54 9.98 6.86
C GLY A 20 0.87 9.53 5.45
N THR A 21 2.05 9.94 4.98
CA THR A 21 2.60 9.55 3.69
C THR A 21 3.79 8.62 3.88
N ALA A 22 4.18 7.93 2.82
CA ALA A 22 5.41 7.16 2.78
C ALA A 22 6.51 7.92 2.00
N LYS A 23 7.75 7.46 2.17
CA LYS A 23 8.90 7.88 1.33
C LYS A 23 9.28 6.76 0.38
N ASP A 24 10.49 6.81 -0.16
CA ASP A 24 10.96 5.83 -1.14
C ASP A 24 10.96 4.39 -0.61
N PHE A 25 10.86 3.45 -1.55
CA PHE A 25 10.92 2.01 -1.33
C PHE A 25 9.80 1.50 -0.40
N LEU A 26 8.58 2.01 -0.56
CA LEU A 26 7.41 1.48 0.13
C LEU A 26 7.12 0.06 -0.37
N GLY A 27 7.10 -0.93 0.53
CA GLY A 27 6.81 -2.33 0.18
C GLY A 27 7.92 -3.05 -0.59
N GLU A 28 9.16 -2.57 -0.48
CA GLU A 28 10.33 -3.19 -1.14
C GLU A 28 10.46 -4.68 -0.77
N TYR A 29 10.56 -5.55 -1.78
CA TYR A 29 10.66 -7.01 -1.61
C TYR A 29 9.54 -7.66 -0.77
N MET A 30 8.35 -7.04 -0.70
CA MET A 30 7.23 -7.63 0.03
C MET A 30 6.69 -8.89 -0.67
N ALA A 31 6.30 -9.87 0.13
CA ALA A 31 5.82 -11.17 -0.30
C ALA A 31 4.56 -11.62 0.45
N GLY A 32 3.72 -10.67 0.89
CA GLY A 32 2.43 -10.96 1.50
C GLY A 32 1.91 -9.82 2.37
N GLY A 33 0.65 -9.95 2.80
CA GLY A 33 -0.01 -8.96 3.66
C GLY A 33 -0.48 -7.69 2.93
N ILE A 34 -0.85 -6.68 3.73
CA ILE A 34 -1.45 -5.43 3.26
C ILE A 34 -0.74 -4.22 3.86
N ILE A 35 -0.37 -3.25 3.01
CA ILE A 35 0.05 -1.92 3.44
C ILE A 35 -1.03 -0.93 3.00
N ILE A 36 -1.46 -0.02 3.87
CA ILE A 36 -2.42 1.04 3.57
C ILE A 36 -1.79 2.39 3.93
N VAL A 37 -1.83 3.37 3.04
CA VAL A 37 -1.34 4.74 3.30
C VAL A 37 -2.46 5.74 3.04
N LEU A 38 -2.77 6.58 4.03
CA LEU A 38 -3.96 7.42 4.03
C LEU A 38 -3.71 8.87 3.57
N GLY A 39 -2.47 9.36 3.69
CA GLY A 39 -2.13 10.72 3.28
C GLY A 39 -2.76 11.80 4.17
N LEU A 40 -2.94 11.52 5.46
CA LEU A 40 -3.53 12.43 6.44
C LEU A 40 -2.46 13.05 7.34
N LYS A 41 -2.84 14.10 8.06
CA LYS A 41 -1.98 14.76 9.04
C LYS A 41 -2.83 15.17 10.24
N SER A 42 -2.48 14.66 11.42
CA SER A 42 -3.03 15.17 12.68
C SER A 42 -2.34 16.47 13.07
N LEU A 43 -3.12 17.45 13.49
CA LEU A 43 -2.67 18.76 13.95
C LEU A 43 -2.66 18.80 15.50
N PRO A 44 -1.92 19.75 16.11
CA PRO A 44 -1.85 19.87 17.57
C PRO A 44 -3.19 20.14 18.26
N ASP A 45 -4.16 20.70 17.54
CA ASP A 45 -5.52 20.95 18.01
C ASP A 45 -6.43 19.70 17.97
N GLY A 46 -5.87 18.54 17.57
CA GLY A 46 -6.59 17.27 17.46
C GLY A 46 -7.34 17.10 16.14
N SER A 47 -7.37 18.10 15.27
CA SER A 47 -7.97 17.97 13.95
C SER A 47 -7.10 17.13 13.00
N VAL A 48 -7.75 16.49 12.02
CA VAL A 48 -7.08 15.69 11.00
C VAL A 48 -7.37 16.30 9.64
N VAL A 49 -6.31 16.57 8.87
CA VAL A 49 -6.39 17.23 7.56
C VAL A 49 -5.65 16.42 6.50
N GLU A 50 -5.86 16.76 5.23
CA GLU A 50 -5.05 16.21 4.13
C GLU A 50 -3.58 16.60 4.31
N ASN A 51 -2.70 15.64 4.05
CA ASN A 51 -1.29 15.90 3.91
C ASN A 51 -1.03 16.48 2.52
N LYS A 52 -0.27 17.58 2.44
CA LYS A 52 0.10 18.23 1.17
C LYS A 52 1.32 17.61 0.50
N GLN A 53 1.98 16.66 1.16
CA GLN A 53 3.10 15.93 0.61
C GLN A 53 2.60 14.81 -0.32
N PRO A 54 3.40 14.40 -1.32
CA PRO A 54 3.08 13.23 -2.13
C PRO A 54 2.80 12.01 -1.26
N ILE A 55 1.82 11.18 -1.65
CA ILE A 55 1.40 10.00 -0.89
C ILE A 55 2.55 9.01 -0.62
N CYS A 56 3.48 8.91 -1.58
CA CYS A 56 4.68 8.09 -1.50
C CYS A 56 5.84 8.71 -2.30
N GLY A 57 7.05 8.21 -2.04
CA GLY A 57 8.24 8.45 -2.86
C GLY A 57 8.38 7.43 -4.01
N ASN A 58 9.61 7.25 -4.49
CA ASN A 58 9.97 6.41 -5.64
C ASN A 58 10.18 4.94 -5.25
N GLU A 59 10.38 4.07 -6.25
CA GLU A 59 10.63 2.63 -6.08
C GLU A 59 9.50 1.91 -5.33
N LEU A 60 8.26 2.38 -5.55
CA LEU A 60 7.04 1.86 -4.95
C LEU A 60 6.85 0.38 -5.31
N GLY A 61 6.89 -0.49 -4.32
CA GLY A 61 6.74 -1.93 -4.50
C GLY A 61 7.88 -2.58 -5.27
N THR A 62 9.06 -1.96 -5.35
CA THR A 62 10.20 -2.58 -6.07
C THR A 62 10.51 -3.96 -5.50
N GLY A 63 10.63 -4.97 -6.36
CA GLY A 63 10.85 -6.35 -5.90
C GLY A 63 9.62 -7.06 -5.33
N ILE A 64 8.41 -6.52 -5.45
CA ILE A 64 7.20 -7.13 -4.89
C ILE A 64 6.92 -8.52 -5.50
N HIS A 65 6.76 -9.53 -4.65
CA HIS A 65 6.41 -10.90 -5.04
C HIS A 65 4.92 -11.21 -4.81
N ARG A 66 4.35 -10.74 -3.70
CA ARG A 66 2.96 -10.96 -3.26
C ARG A 66 2.49 -9.84 -2.31
N GLY A 67 1.20 -9.84 -2.01
CA GLY A 67 0.54 -8.86 -1.14
C GLY A 67 -0.04 -7.68 -1.92
N SER A 68 -0.45 -6.63 -1.22
CA SER A 68 -1.03 -5.43 -1.86
C SER A 68 -0.72 -4.16 -1.05
N ILE A 69 -0.46 -3.06 -1.76
CA ILE A 69 -0.27 -1.73 -1.17
C ILE A 69 -1.44 -0.86 -1.63
N PHE A 70 -2.19 -0.30 -0.70
CA PHE A 70 -3.33 0.58 -0.95
C PHE A 70 -2.90 2.00 -0.63
N LEU A 71 -3.03 2.90 -1.61
CA LEU A 71 -2.67 4.30 -1.47
C LEU A 71 -3.93 5.15 -1.67
N ARG A 72 -4.36 5.87 -0.64
CA ARG A 72 -5.50 6.79 -0.70
C ARG A 72 -5.10 8.04 -1.48
N THR A 73 -5.21 8.01 -2.81
CA THR A 73 -4.68 9.05 -3.67
C THR A 73 -5.33 9.07 -5.06
N ASP A 74 -5.40 10.25 -5.65
CA ASP A 74 -5.71 10.47 -7.06
C ASP A 74 -4.46 10.93 -7.85
N GLU A 75 -3.27 10.93 -7.22
CA GLU A 75 -1.99 11.20 -7.88
C GLU A 75 -1.69 10.15 -8.96
N ASN A 76 -1.08 10.55 -10.09
CA ASN A 76 -0.47 9.60 -11.01
C ASN A 76 0.73 8.92 -10.32
N LEU A 77 0.75 7.59 -10.32
CA LEU A 77 1.77 6.79 -9.61
C LEU A 77 2.70 6.05 -10.57
N GLU A 78 2.46 6.13 -11.87
CA GLU A 78 3.13 5.35 -12.91
C GLU A 78 4.65 5.56 -12.84
N ASP A 79 5.10 6.82 -12.70
CA ASP A 79 6.52 7.18 -12.62
C ASP A 79 7.18 6.82 -11.28
N LYS A 80 6.39 6.42 -10.27
CA LYS A 80 6.90 6.05 -8.93
C LYS A 80 7.08 4.55 -8.76
N LEU A 81 6.56 3.73 -9.69
CA LEU A 81 6.58 2.27 -9.59
C LEU A 81 8.00 1.73 -9.60
N GLY A 82 8.27 0.80 -8.69
CA GLY A 82 9.47 -0.03 -8.71
C GLY A 82 9.33 -1.25 -9.60
N VAL A 83 10.45 -1.93 -9.84
CA VAL A 83 10.50 -3.11 -10.71
C VAL A 83 9.58 -4.23 -10.18
N GLY A 84 8.71 -4.74 -11.06
CA GLY A 84 7.81 -5.85 -10.74
C GLY A 84 6.49 -5.43 -10.09
N ALA A 85 6.27 -4.14 -9.87
CA ALA A 85 5.00 -3.58 -9.41
C ALA A 85 4.12 -3.11 -10.57
N LYS A 86 2.81 -3.13 -10.37
CA LYS A 86 1.81 -2.45 -11.22
C LYS A 86 0.71 -1.81 -10.39
N ILE A 87 0.11 -0.77 -10.95
CA ILE A 87 -1.18 -0.26 -10.49
C ILE A 87 -2.27 -1.25 -10.94
N SER A 88 -3.25 -1.46 -10.08
CA SER A 88 -4.44 -2.26 -10.33
C SER A 88 -5.67 -1.51 -9.86
N GLU A 89 -6.81 -1.80 -10.50
CA GLU A 89 -8.07 -1.15 -10.18
C GLU A 89 -8.50 -1.41 -8.73
N TYR A 90 -9.10 -0.39 -8.14
CA TYR A 90 -9.76 -0.46 -6.84
C TYR A 90 -11.25 -0.69 -7.03
N GLY A 91 -11.68 -1.94 -6.83
CA GLY A 91 -13.08 -2.33 -6.90
C GLY A 91 -13.66 -2.72 -5.54
N GLU A 92 -14.87 -3.27 -5.55
CA GLU A 92 -15.58 -3.71 -4.34
C GLU A 92 -14.80 -4.78 -3.55
N ASN A 93 -14.14 -5.71 -4.26
CA ASN A 93 -13.32 -6.75 -3.63
C ASN A 93 -12.12 -6.16 -2.87
N GLU A 94 -11.50 -5.12 -3.42
CA GLU A 94 -10.39 -4.40 -2.82
C GLU A 94 -10.85 -3.59 -1.61
N ASN A 95 -11.98 -2.91 -1.73
CA ASN A 95 -12.60 -2.21 -0.61
C ASN A 95 -12.89 -3.16 0.55
N ALA A 96 -13.59 -4.27 0.29
CA ALA A 96 -13.96 -5.25 1.31
C ALA A 96 -12.74 -5.83 2.06
N LYS A 97 -11.57 -5.94 1.42
CA LYS A 97 -10.33 -6.40 2.07
C LYS A 97 -9.78 -5.43 3.11
N ILE A 98 -10.02 -4.13 2.94
CA ILE A 98 -9.43 -3.10 3.81
C ILE A 98 -10.43 -2.44 4.74
N THR A 99 -11.74 -2.56 4.51
CA THR A 99 -12.78 -1.87 5.28
C THR A 99 -12.66 -2.10 6.79
N SER A 100 -12.48 -3.35 7.23
CA SER A 100 -12.37 -3.67 8.67
C SER A 100 -11.13 -3.02 9.30
N PHE A 101 -10.00 -3.04 8.60
CA PHE A 101 -8.75 -2.41 9.03
C PHE A 101 -8.89 -0.89 9.13
N LEU A 102 -9.58 -0.26 8.17
CA LEU A 102 -9.85 1.18 8.19
C LEU A 102 -10.77 1.57 9.35
N ILE A 103 -11.81 0.79 9.63
CA ILE A 103 -12.71 1.03 10.78
C ILE A 103 -11.93 0.93 12.09
N GLU A 104 -11.09 -0.10 12.24
CA GLU A 104 -10.25 -0.27 13.43
C GLU A 104 -9.27 0.89 13.60
N TYR A 105 -8.61 1.33 12.51
CA TYR A 105 -7.74 2.50 12.52
C TYR A 105 -8.50 3.76 12.96
N CYS A 106 -9.66 4.03 12.36
CA CYS A 106 -10.47 5.21 12.66
C CYS A 106 -10.89 5.25 14.13
N LYS A 107 -11.34 4.10 14.66
CA LYS A 107 -11.70 3.96 16.07
C LYS A 107 -10.50 4.17 17.00
N THR A 108 -9.35 3.61 16.65
CA THR A 108 -8.14 3.65 17.50
C THR A 108 -7.53 5.04 17.57
N PHE A 109 -7.49 5.75 16.44
CA PHE A 109 -6.85 7.07 16.34
C PHE A 109 -7.84 8.23 16.36
N ASN A 110 -9.11 7.97 16.62
CA ASN A 110 -10.21 8.94 16.62
C ASN A 110 -10.24 9.78 15.32
N VAL A 111 -10.06 9.12 14.19
CA VAL A 111 -10.13 9.73 12.86
C VAL A 111 -11.54 9.52 12.29
N PRO A 112 -12.24 10.58 11.83
CA PRO A 112 -13.52 10.42 11.16
C PRO A 112 -13.39 9.55 9.90
N ILE A 113 -14.25 8.53 9.77
CA ILE A 113 -14.22 7.58 8.65
C ILE A 113 -14.49 8.28 7.32
N GLU A 114 -15.27 9.37 7.34
CA GLU A 114 -15.60 10.18 6.17
C GLU A 114 -14.35 10.80 5.55
N LEU A 115 -13.34 11.14 6.35
CA LEU A 115 -12.06 11.66 5.84
C LEU A 115 -11.24 10.58 5.13
N VAL A 116 -11.42 9.31 5.50
CA VAL A 116 -10.76 8.19 4.83
C VAL A 116 -11.51 7.82 3.55
N SER A 117 -12.85 7.76 3.61
CA SER A 117 -13.70 7.28 2.52
C SER A 117 -14.00 8.32 1.43
N ASN A 118 -13.72 9.61 1.65
CA ASN A 118 -13.97 10.67 0.65
C ASN A 118 -13.00 10.69 -0.54
N LYS A 119 -11.97 9.83 -0.54
CA LYS A 119 -10.99 9.73 -1.61
C LYS A 119 -10.80 8.27 -2.01
N SER A 120 -10.60 8.05 -3.30
CA SER A 120 -10.37 6.72 -3.86
C SER A 120 -9.01 6.16 -3.42
N PHE A 121 -8.83 4.86 -3.68
CA PHE A 121 -7.54 4.19 -3.50
C PHE A 121 -7.01 3.74 -4.85
N GLN A 122 -5.69 3.77 -4.99
CA GLN A 122 -4.97 3.01 -6.01
C GLN A 122 -4.29 1.81 -5.34
N VAL A 123 -4.28 0.66 -6.02
CA VAL A 123 -3.77 -0.59 -5.45
C VAL A 123 -2.55 -1.07 -6.22
N ILE A 124 -1.41 -1.16 -5.55
CA ILE A 124 -0.19 -1.71 -6.11
C ILE A 124 -0.11 -3.21 -5.83
N LYS A 125 0.13 -3.98 -6.88
CA LYS A 125 0.25 -5.44 -6.85
C LYS A 125 1.46 -5.89 -7.67
N PRO A 126 1.93 -7.14 -7.50
CA PRO A 126 2.90 -7.71 -8.42
C PRO A 126 2.35 -7.75 -9.85
N ILE A 127 3.23 -7.53 -10.84
CA ILE A 127 2.86 -7.57 -12.27
C ILE A 127 2.21 -8.90 -12.68
N SER A 128 2.65 -10.01 -12.07
CA SER A 128 2.16 -11.36 -12.34
C SER A 128 2.27 -12.25 -11.10
N LYS A 129 1.81 -13.50 -11.19
CA LYS A 129 1.97 -14.51 -10.12
C LYS A 129 3.45 -14.88 -9.86
N ARG A 130 4.34 -14.66 -10.85
CA ARG A 130 5.78 -14.93 -10.78
C ARG A 130 6.56 -13.76 -11.43
N PRO A 131 6.61 -12.58 -10.80
CA PRO A 131 7.18 -11.38 -11.41
C PRO A 131 8.64 -11.55 -11.86
N PHE A 132 9.39 -12.39 -11.15
CA PHE A 132 10.83 -12.61 -11.35
C PHE A 132 11.15 -14.05 -11.79
N GLY A 133 10.15 -14.82 -12.25
CA GLY A 133 10.35 -16.23 -12.58
C GLY A 133 11.39 -16.49 -13.66
N GLY A 134 11.47 -15.60 -14.66
CA GLY A 134 12.45 -15.69 -15.75
C GLY A 134 13.86 -15.24 -15.38
N THR A 135 14.05 -14.54 -14.25
CA THR A 135 15.35 -13.99 -13.85
C THR A 135 16.23 -15.01 -13.15
N TYR A 136 15.62 -15.96 -12.44
CA TYR A 136 16.34 -16.98 -11.65
C TYR A 136 16.53 -18.31 -12.37
N CYS A 137 15.65 -18.63 -13.33
CA CYS A 137 15.66 -19.89 -14.08
C CYS A 137 15.69 -19.63 -15.59
N ALA A 138 16.58 -18.77 -16.06
CA ALA A 138 16.73 -18.50 -17.51
C ALA A 138 17.36 -19.69 -18.29
N GLN A 139 17.84 -20.72 -17.59
CA GLN A 139 18.41 -21.94 -18.18
C GLN A 139 17.86 -23.18 -17.47
N LEU A 140 16.67 -23.62 -17.87
CA LEU A 140 16.31 -25.03 -17.83
C LEU A 140 15.55 -25.32 -19.13
N ILE A 141 16.22 -26.11 -19.99
CA ILE A 141 15.92 -26.51 -21.38
C ILE A 141 16.53 -25.58 -22.43
#